data_AF-X1SLD3-F1
#
_entry.id   AF-X1SLD3-F1
#
_cell.length_a   1.000
_cell.length_b   1.000
_cell.length_c   1.000
_cell.angle_alpha   90.00
_cell.angle_beta   90.00
_cell.angle_gamma   90.00
#
_symmetry.space_group_name_H-M   'P 1'
#
loop_
_entity.id
_entity.type
_entity.pdbx_description
1 polymer ?
#
loop_
_entity_poly.entity_id
_entity_poly.type
_entity_poly.pdbx_seq_one_letter_code
_entity_poly.pdbx_strand_id
1 'polypeptide(L)' 'MPVRINKIKFYLVEEISDILHLSKDSVVKYIHQGRIHAIKIGSSWHISNESLNEFLKTGGVKKVTME' A
#
# COMPACT_ATOMS: atom_id res chain seq x y z
N MET A 1 -1.10 12.97 -2.91
CA MET A 1 -0.91 13.08 -4.37
C MET A 1 -0.02 11.93 -4.84
N PRO A 2 -0.51 11.01 -5.68
CA PRO A 2 0.27 9.86 -6.13
C PRO A 2 1.37 10.29 -7.11
N VAL A 3 2.63 10.03 -6.74
CA VAL A 3 3.79 10.31 -7.59
C VAL A 3 3.86 9.24 -8.68
N ARG A 4 3.86 9.68 -9.95
CA ARG A 4 3.97 8.79 -11.11
C ARG A 4 5.40 8.81 -11.62
N ILE A 5 6.11 7.69 -11.49
CA ILE A 5 7.45 7.52 -12.05
C ILE A 5 7.35 6.39 -13.06
N ASN A 6 7.67 6.67 -14.33
CA ASN A 6 7.77 5.66 -15.38
C ASN A 6 6.50 4.79 -15.61
N LYS A 7 5.30 5.41 -15.62
CA LYS A 7 3.97 4.76 -15.75
C LYS A 7 3.56 3.82 -14.61
N ILE A 8 4.40 3.61 -13.60
CA ILE A 8 4.08 2.81 -12.43
C ILE A 8 3.41 3.71 -11.41
N LYS A 9 2.24 3.29 -10.91
CA LYS A 9 1.53 4.00 -9.84
C LYS A 9 2.11 3.58 -8.50
N PHE A 10 2.62 4.57 -7.77
CA PHE A 10 3.04 4.41 -6.39
C PHE A 10 2.02 5.06 -5.46
N TYR A 11 1.68 4.35 -4.41
CA TYR A 11 0.82 4.78 -3.33
C TYR A 11 1.68 5.12 -2.12
N LEU A 12 1.32 6.17 -1.39
CA LEU A 12 1.93 6.42 -0.09
C LEU A 12 1.21 5.63 0.98
N VAL A 13 1.80 5.55 2.17
CA VAL A 13 1.17 4.96 3.38
C VAL A 13 -0.23 5.50 3.60
N GLU A 14 -0.45 6.79 3.34
CA GLU A 14 -1.75 7.46 3.51
C GLU A 14 -2.80 6.95 2.53
N GLU A 15 -2.42 6.75 1.26
CA GLU A 15 -3.33 6.21 0.23
C GLU A 15 -3.63 4.73 0.50
N ILE A 16 -2.63 3.95 0.92
CA ILE A 16 -2.81 2.54 1.30
C ILE A 16 -3.70 2.41 2.54
N SER A 17 -3.54 3.33 3.50
CA SER A 17 -4.37 3.44 4.70
C SER A 17 -5.84 3.66 4.34
N ASP A 18 -6.12 4.53 3.36
CA ASP A 18 -7.46 4.76 2.82
C ASP A 18 -8.01 3.54 2.07
N ILE A 19 -7.23 2.96 1.15
CA ILE A 19 -7.64 1.81 0.31
C ILE A 19 -7.95 0.56 1.16
N LEU A 20 -7.13 0.30 2.19
CA LEU A 20 -7.29 -0.87 3.07
C LEU A 20 -8.17 -0.57 4.28
N HIS A 21 -8.60 0.69 4.49
CA HIS A 21 -9.24 1.14 5.73
C HIS A 21 -8.46 0.73 6.99
N LEU A 22 -7.14 0.89 6.94
CA LEU A 22 -6.23 0.56 8.03
C LEU A 22 -5.57 1.81 8.59
N SER A 23 -5.25 1.83 9.87
CA SER A 23 -4.43 2.89 10.45
C SER A 23 -3.05 2.94 9.80
N LYS A 24 -2.48 4.15 9.63
CA LYS A 24 -1.12 4.36 9.10
C LYS A 24 -0.09 3.48 9.81
N ASP A 25 -0.24 3.32 11.13
CA ASP A 25 0.61 2.47 11.96
C ASP A 25 0.55 0.98 11.56
N SER A 26 -0.65 0.47 11.28
CA SER A 26 -0.84 -0.90 10.79
C SER A 26 -0.21 -1.11 9.41
N VAL A 27 -0.34 -0.12 8.52
CA VAL A 27 0.30 -0.16 7.20
C VAL A 27 1.82 -0.20 7.34
N VAL A 28 2.41 0.69 8.16
CA VAL A 28 3.86 0.69 8.43
C VAL A 28 4.31 -0.63 9.06
N LYS A 29 3.51 -1.19 9.98
CA LYS A 29 3.78 -2.48 10.59
C LYS A 29 3.79 -3.60 9.56
N TYR A 30 2.88 -3.60 8.59
CA TYR A 30 2.88 -4.58 7.49
C TYR A 30 4.05 -4.42 6.53
N ILE A 31 4.51 -3.18 6.31
CA ILE A 31 5.75 -2.92 5.56
C ILE A 31 6.96 -3.48 6.32
N HIS A 32 7.09 -3.18 7.62
CA HIS A 32 8.18 -3.72 8.44
C HIS A 32 8.14 -5.25 8.59
N GLN A 33 6.95 -5.85 8.59
CA GLN A 33 6.78 -7.31 8.61
C GLN A 33 7.05 -7.98 7.25
N GLY A 34 7.33 -7.20 6.19
CA GLY A 34 7.54 -7.73 4.84
C GLY A 34 6.26 -8.29 4.18
N ARG A 35 5.08 -7.98 4.72
CA ARG A 35 3.80 -8.40 4.13
C ARG A 35 3.42 -7.51 2.94
N ILE A 36 3.77 -6.22 3.01
CA ILE A 36 3.58 -5.27 1.92
C ILE A 36 4.96 -4.79 1.48
N HIS A 37 5.32 -5.08 0.22
CA HIS A 37 6.55 -4.57 -0.37
C HIS A 37 6.40 -3.07 -0.65
N ALA A 38 7.27 -2.27 -0.02
CA ALA A 38 7.32 -0.82 -0.17
C ALA A 38 8.76 -0.35 -0.40
N ILE A 39 8.91 0.69 -1.21
CA ILE A 39 10.19 1.32 -1.53
C ILE A 39 10.28 2.62 -0.74
N LYS A 40 11.33 2.79 0.06
CA LYS A 40 11.60 4.05 0.74
C LYS A 40 12.23 5.03 -0.24
N ILE A 41 11.53 6.12 -0.53
CA ILE A 41 12.04 7.20 -1.40
C ILE A 41 12.03 8.49 -0.56
N GLY A 42 13.23 8.98 -0.21
CA GLY A 42 13.40 10.07 0.74
C GLY A 42 12.85 9.71 2.12
N SER A 43 11.95 10.54 2.66
CA SER A 43 11.27 10.31 3.94
C SER A 43 9.96 9.53 3.83
N SER A 44 9.50 9.18 2.62
CA SER A 44 8.20 8.56 2.40
C SER A 44 8.30 7.14 1.84
N TRP A 45 7.41 6.26 2.30
CA TRP A 45 7.25 4.91 1.76
C TRP A 45 6.32 4.95 0.55
N HIS A 46 6.77 4.35 -0.54
CA HIS A 46 6.09 4.25 -1.82
C HIS A 46 5.80 2.79 -2.12
N ILE A 47 4.52 2.45 -2.21
CA ILE A 47 4.01 1.10 -2.44
C ILE A 47 3.59 1.01 -3.90
N SER A 48 4.19 0.09 -4.65
CA SER A 48 3.82 -0.13 -6.04
C SER A 48 2.42 -0.76 -6.12
N ASN A 49 1.66 -0.41 -7.17
CA ASN A 49 0.36 -1.05 -7.42
C ASN A 49 0.46 -2.59 -7.51
N GLU A 50 1.55 -3.11 -8.08
CA GLU A 50 1.81 -4.55 -8.16
C GLU A 50 1.91 -5.21 -6.77
N SER A 51 2.71 -4.62 -5.88
CA SER A 51 2.87 -5.10 -4.50
C SER A 51 1.56 -5.05 -3.71
N LEU A 52 0.73 -4.02 -3.92
CA LEU A 52 -0.59 -3.93 -3.32
C LEU A 52 -1.51 -5.05 -3.85
N ASN A 53 -1.51 -5.29 -5.16
CA ASN A 53 -2.30 -6.34 -5.78
C ASN A 53 -1.87 -7.74 -5.30
N GLU A 54 -0.57 -7.96 -5.12
CA GLU A 54 -0.04 -9.19 -4.53
C GLU A 54 -0.49 -9.38 -3.08
N PHE A 55 -0.46 -8.31 -2.27
CA PHE A 55 -0.99 -8.32 -0.91
C PHE A 55 -2.49 -8.68 -0.86
N LEU A 56 -3.28 -8.11 -1.76
CA LEU A 56 -4.71 -8.41 -1.88
C LEU A 56 -4.96 -9.87 -2.30
N LYS A 57 -4.12 -10.42 -3.19
CA LYS A 57 -4.20 -11.83 -3.64
C LYS A 57 -3.79 -12.82 -2.56
N THR A 58 -2.75 -12.54 -1.78
CA THR A 58 -2.16 -13.51 -0.84
C THR A 58 -2.90 -13.62 0.51
N GLY A 59 -3.80 -12.70 0.86
CA GLY A 59 -4.58 -12.84 2.10
C GLY A 59 -5.00 -11.55 2.80
N GLY A 60 -5.41 -10.53 2.03
CA GLY A 60 -5.79 -9.22 2.57
C GLY A 60 -7.24 -8.80 2.36
N VAL A 61 -8.15 -9.69 1.98
CA VAL A 61 -9.55 -9.33 1.69
C VAL A 61 -10.48 -9.62 2.88
N LYS A 62 -10.70 -8.60 3.72
CA LYS A 62 -12.09 -8.29 4.07
C LYS A 62 -12.64 -7.52 2.89
N LYS A 63 -13.47 -8.19 2.07
CA LYS A 63 -14.19 -7.58 0.96
C LYS A 63 -15.05 -6.45 1.54
N VAL A 64 -14.64 -5.20 1.37
CA VAL A 64 -15.55 -4.07 1.56
C VAL A 64 -16.01 -3.68 0.17
N THR A 65 -17.00 -4.45 -0.30
CA THR A 65 -17.94 -3.95 -1.30
C THR A 65 -18.73 -2.86 -0.60
N MET A 66 -18.62 -1.60 -1.05
CA MET A 66 -19.69 -0.63 -0.86
C MET A 66 -19.84 0.15 -2.17
N GLU A 67 -20.94 -0.20 -2.83
CA GLU A 67 -21.83 0.53 -3.75
C GLU A 67 -21.39 1.88 -4.33
#